data_AF-A0A8J9TCW5-F1
#
_entry.id   AF-A0A8J9TCW5-F1
#
_cell.length_a   1.000
_cell.length_b   1.000
_cell.length_c   1.000
_cell.angle_alpha   90.00
_cell.angle_beta   90.00
_cell.angle_gamma   90.00
#
_symmetry.space_group_name_H-M   'P 1'
#
loop_
_entity.id
_entity.type
_entity.pdbx_description
1 polymer ?
#
loop_
_entity_poly.entity_id
_entity_poly.type
_entity_poly.pdbx_seq_one_letter_code
_entity_poly.pdbx_strand_id
1 'polypeptide(L)'
;FLGRQDHGTISTDYKIMVNPSITEVLCTSTAEAVAMSKFVILPTHPSNVFFEQFPNCLFYETPADFCRVLQHATSHNPEPLTPECRDVLSWSAATTRLLEAGQVSERDAA
;
A
#
# COMPACT_ATOMS: atom_id res chain seq x y z
N PHE A 1 -0.96 -17.66 -16.02
CA PHE A 1 -2.03 -17.50 -15.01
C PHE A 1 -1.84 -18.57 -13.95
N LEU A 2 -1.66 -18.22 -12.68
CA LEU A 2 -1.25 -19.14 -11.61
C LEU A 2 -2.42 -19.76 -10.81
N GLY A 3 -3.66 -19.30 -11.06
CA GLY A 3 -4.82 -19.74 -10.29
C GLY A 3 -4.87 -19.16 -8.87
N ARG A 4 -5.60 -19.83 -7.96
CA ARG A 4 -5.65 -19.47 -6.53
C ARG A 4 -4.38 -19.97 -5.85
N GLN A 5 -3.56 -19.04 -5.38
CA GLN A 5 -2.30 -19.29 -4.69
C GLN A 5 -2.23 -18.36 -3.48
N ASP A 6 -1.54 -18.79 -2.43
CA ASP A 6 -1.19 -17.90 -1.33
C ASP A 6 -0.15 -16.87 -1.82
N HIS A 7 -0.25 -15.61 -1.38
CA HIS A 7 0.67 -14.59 -1.86
C HIS A 7 2.10 -14.82 -1.34
N GLY A 8 2.24 -15.45 -0.17
CA GLY A 8 3.53 -15.78 0.44
C GLY A 8 4.30 -16.80 -0.38
N THR A 9 3.62 -17.75 -1.03
CA THR A 9 4.26 -18.80 -1.84
C THR A 9 4.88 -18.29 -3.13
N ILE A 10 4.45 -17.13 -3.62
CA ILE A 10 4.99 -16.48 -4.83
C ILE A 10 5.71 -15.17 -4.51
N SER A 11 5.87 -14.84 -3.23
CA SER A 11 6.37 -13.54 -2.77
C SER A 11 7.80 -13.24 -3.27
N THR A 12 8.63 -14.24 -3.54
CA THR A 12 9.98 -14.06 -4.09
C THR A 12 10.02 -13.84 -5.60
N ASP A 13 8.94 -14.16 -6.30
CA ASP A 13 8.94 -14.31 -7.76
C ASP A 13 8.64 -12.99 -8.49
N TYR A 14 8.27 -11.93 -7.75
CA TYR A 14 7.95 -10.63 -8.29
C TYR A 14 8.39 -9.49 -7.37
N LYS A 15 8.76 -8.35 -7.96
CA LYS A 15 9.10 -7.13 -7.22
C LYS A 15 8.06 -6.01 -7.37
N ILE A 16 7.04 -6.21 -8.20
CA ILE A 16 6.02 -5.19 -8.55
C ILE A 16 4.63 -5.77 -8.31
N MET A 17 3.86 -5.14 -7.43
CA MET A 17 2.41 -5.34 -7.29
C MET A 17 1.68 -4.21 -8.01
N VAL A 18 0.67 -4.56 -8.80
CA VAL A 18 -0.22 -3.58 -9.44
C VAL A 18 -1.61 -3.77 -8.87
N ASN A 19 -2.15 -2.70 -8.27
CA ASN A 19 -3.55 -2.67 -7.86
C ASN A 19 -4.24 -1.48 -8.57
N PRO A 20 -5.00 -1.72 -9.65
CA PRO A 20 -5.70 -0.68 -10.39
C PRO A 20 -7.09 -0.34 -9.81
N SER A 21 -7.46 -0.92 -8.67
CA SER A 21 -8.77 -0.74 -8.03
C SER A 21 -8.94 0.68 -7.51
N ILE A 22 -10.12 1.24 -7.77
CA ILE A 22 -10.59 2.52 -7.19
C ILE A 22 -11.83 2.34 -6.30
N THR A 23 -12.31 1.10 -6.16
CA THR A 23 -13.55 0.80 -5.44
C THR A 23 -13.31 0.22 -4.05
N GLU A 24 -12.09 -0.21 -3.77
CA GLU A 24 -11.70 -0.79 -2.47
C GLU A 24 -11.05 0.28 -1.60
N VAL A 25 -11.36 0.26 -0.30
CA VAL A 25 -10.71 1.10 0.71
C VAL A 25 -9.61 0.28 1.37
N LEU A 26 -8.37 0.79 1.36
CA LEU A 26 -7.23 0.17 2.06
C LEU A 26 -7.07 -1.33 1.74
N CYS A 27 -6.81 -1.65 0.47
CA CYS A 27 -6.63 -3.03 0.03
C CYS A 27 -5.53 -3.76 0.84
N THR A 28 -5.88 -4.92 1.42
CA THR A 28 -4.97 -5.71 2.25
C THR A 28 -3.77 -6.21 1.46
N SER A 29 -3.98 -6.70 0.23
CA SER A 29 -2.88 -7.15 -0.64
C SER A 29 -1.92 -6.02 -1.04
N THR A 30 -2.41 -4.77 -1.09
CA THR A 30 -1.55 -3.60 -1.25
C THR A 30 -0.68 -3.42 -0.01
N ALA A 31 -1.26 -3.44 1.19
CA ALA A 31 -0.51 -3.30 2.44
C ALA A 31 0.53 -4.42 2.64
N GLU A 32 0.18 -5.67 2.30
CA GLU A 32 1.10 -6.82 2.30
C GLU A 32 2.28 -6.61 1.34
N ALA A 33 2.01 -6.13 0.12
CA ALA A 33 3.07 -5.85 -0.86
C ALA A 33 4.02 -4.75 -0.38
N VAL A 34 3.50 -3.69 0.25
CA VAL A 34 4.32 -2.66 0.88
C VAL A 34 5.16 -3.28 2.00
N ALA A 35 4.56 -4.09 2.90
CA ALA A 35 5.25 -4.76 4.00
C ALA A 35 6.41 -5.67 3.53
N MET A 36 6.28 -6.25 2.34
CA MET A 36 7.33 -7.04 1.67
C MET A 36 8.40 -6.17 0.96
N SER A 37 8.37 -4.85 1.10
CA SER A 37 9.25 -3.89 0.42
C SER A 37 9.22 -4.04 -1.11
N LYS A 38 8.05 -4.30 -1.70
CA LYS A 38 7.88 -4.34 -3.16
C LYS A 38 7.54 -2.96 -3.70
N PHE A 39 7.75 -2.75 -5.00
CA PHE A 39 7.05 -1.68 -5.71
C PHE A 39 5.55 -1.95 -5.73
N VAL A 40 4.77 -0.91 -5.49
CA VAL A 40 3.31 -0.97 -5.54
C VAL A 40 2.84 0.14 -6.47
N ILE A 41 2.10 -0.19 -7.52
CA ILE A 41 1.57 0.78 -8.48
C ILE A 41 0.07 0.95 -8.23
N LEU A 42 -0.36 2.18 -7.95
CA LEU A 42 -1.73 2.53 -7.54
C LEU A 42 -2.27 3.71 -8.35
N PRO A 43 -3.58 3.75 -8.65
CA PRO A 43 -4.20 4.96 -9.15
C PRO A 43 -4.26 6.02 -8.05
N THR A 44 -4.09 7.29 -8.42
CA THR A 44 -4.36 8.43 -7.54
C THR A 44 -5.86 8.46 -7.24
N HIS A 45 -6.24 8.07 -6.02
CA HIS A 45 -7.64 7.97 -5.59
C HIS A 45 -7.73 8.10 -4.07
N PRO A 46 -8.79 8.70 -3.49
CA PRO A 46 -8.93 8.89 -2.05
C PRO A 46 -8.76 7.61 -1.21
N SER A 47 -9.13 6.45 -1.76
CA SER A 47 -8.96 5.16 -1.07
C SER A 47 -7.51 4.69 -0.93
N ASN A 48 -6.58 5.30 -1.66
CA ASN A 48 -5.16 4.95 -1.70
C ASN A 48 -4.25 5.97 -1.00
N VAL A 49 -4.80 7.07 -0.47
CA VAL A 49 -4.02 8.17 0.15
C VAL A 49 -3.10 7.67 1.28
N PHE A 50 -3.53 6.68 2.05
CA PHE A 50 -2.69 6.05 3.08
C PHE A 50 -1.35 5.52 2.55
N PHE A 51 -1.29 5.13 1.27
CA PHE A 51 -0.10 4.54 0.69
C PHE A 51 0.90 5.59 0.15
N GLU A 52 0.51 6.86 0.03
CA GLU A 52 1.37 7.94 -0.50
C GLU A 52 2.61 8.20 0.36
N GLN A 53 2.56 7.83 1.64
CA GLN A 53 3.67 7.96 2.57
C GLN A 53 4.82 6.95 2.33
N PHE A 54 4.60 5.89 1.54
CA PHE A 54 5.61 4.86 1.31
C PHE A 54 6.40 5.11 0.01
N PRO A 55 7.74 5.14 0.04
CA PRO A 55 8.55 5.54 -1.12
C PRO A 55 8.46 4.58 -2.30
N ASN A 56 8.11 3.30 -2.06
CA ASN A 56 7.94 2.30 -3.12
C ASN A 56 6.51 2.29 -3.71
N CYS A 57 5.61 3.14 -3.22
CA CYS A 57 4.27 3.30 -3.79
C CYS A 57 4.33 4.36 -4.90
N LEU A 58 4.06 3.93 -6.13
CA LEU A 58 4.09 4.75 -7.32
C LEU A 58 2.66 5.01 -7.79
N PHE A 59 2.32 6.28 -7.98
CA PHE A 59 0.97 6.70 -8.32
C PHE A 59 0.84 7.11 -9.77
N TYR A 60 -0.34 6.86 -10.35
CA TYR A 60 -0.68 7.26 -11.71
C TYR A 60 -2.09 7.81 -11.79
N GLU A 61 -2.30 8.77 -12.70
CA GLU A 61 -3.63 9.34 -13.01
C GLU A 61 -4.09 8.94 -14.41
N THR A 62 -3.14 8.85 -15.34
CA THR A 62 -3.41 8.52 -16.74
C THR A 62 -2.77 7.19 -17.15
N PRO A 63 -3.22 6.56 -18.26
CA PRO A 63 -2.54 5.40 -18.82
C PRO A 63 -1.08 5.68 -19.19
N ALA A 64 -0.74 6.90 -19.60
CA ALA A 64 0.64 7.29 -19.90
C ALA A 64 1.50 7.32 -18.62
N ASP A 65 0.96 7.84 -17.52
CA ASP A 65 1.63 7.82 -16.21
C ASP A 65 1.85 6.40 -15.74
N PHE A 66 0.85 5.53 -15.91
CA PHE A 66 0.97 4.11 -15.57
C PHE A 66 2.17 3.47 -16.29
N CYS A 67 2.28 3.68 -17.60
CA CYS A 67 3.42 3.18 -18.37
C CYS A 67 4.76 3.71 -17.84
N ARG A 68 4.83 5.00 -17.49
CA ARG A 68 6.04 5.63 -16.94
C ARG A 68 6.43 5.01 -15.60
N VAL A 69 5.51 4.87 -14.65
CA VAL A 69 5.80 4.29 -13.33
C VAL A 69 6.11 2.80 -13.43
N LEU A 70 5.46 2.06 -14.32
CA LEU A 70 5.76 0.66 -14.59
C LEU A 70 7.17 0.49 -15.17
N GLN A 71 7.57 1.36 -16.10
CA GLN A 71 8.92 1.35 -16.66
C GLN A 71 9.98 1.65 -15.58
N HIS A 72 9.70 2.59 -14.67
CA HIS A 72 10.57 2.87 -13.53
C HIS A 72 10.71 1.64 -12.62
N ALA A 73 9.59 1.06 -12.18
CA ALA A 73 9.57 -0.12 -11.30
C ALA A 73 10.25 -1.36 -11.94
N THR A 74 10.20 -1.48 -13.26
CA THR A 74 10.86 -2.56 -13.99
C THR A 74 12.38 -2.36 -14.03
N SER A 75 12.84 -1.12 -14.24
CA SER A 75 14.26 -0.77 -14.38
C SER A 75 15.01 -0.55 -13.06
N HIS A 76 14.31 -0.39 -11.94
CA HIS A 76 14.89 -0.16 -10.62
C HIS A 76 14.55 -1.29 -9.64
N ASN A 77 15.16 -1.28 -8.46
CA ASN A 77 14.77 -2.17 -7.37
C ASN A 77 14.05 -1.36 -6.29
N PRO A 78 13.05 -1.94 -5.60
CA PRO A 78 12.42 -1.26 -4.49
C PRO A 78 13.40 -1.14 -3.33
N GLU A 79 13.29 -0.05 -2.58
CA GLU A 79 14.12 0.17 -1.40
C GLU A 79 13.59 -0.65 -0.22
N PRO A 80 14.45 -1.15 0.68
CA PRO A 80 13.97 -1.72 1.93
C PRO A 80 13.10 -0.71 2.69
N LEU A 81 11.98 -1.17 3.25
CA LEU A 81 11.18 -0.33 4.14
C LEU A 81 12.05 0.28 5.25
N THR A 82 11.82 1.55 5.57
CA THR A 82 12.46 2.17 6.73
C THR A 82 11.81 1.65 8.03
N PRO A 83 12.48 1.77 9.19
CA PRO A 83 11.88 1.43 10.48
C PRO A 83 10.56 2.17 10.75
N GLU A 84 10.47 3.45 10.36
CA GLU A 84 9.29 4.29 10.53
C GLU A 84 8.14 3.77 9.66
N CYS A 85 8.41 3.46 8.38
CA CYS A 85 7.39 2.88 7.51
C CYS A 85 6.91 1.51 8.01
N ARG A 86 7.81 0.69 8.56
CA ARG A 86 7.44 -0.59 9.20
C ARG A 86 6.54 -0.38 10.41
N ASP A 87 6.84 0.61 11.24
CA ASP A 87 6.02 0.92 12.41
C ASP A 87 4.60 1.35 12.02
N VAL A 88 4.46 2.20 10.99
CA VAL A 88 3.14 2.65 10.48
C VAL A 88 2.25 1.48 10.01
N LEU A 89 2.86 0.42 9.47
CA LEU A 89 2.17 -0.81 9.05
C LEU A 89 1.95 -1.82 10.19
N SER A 90 2.50 -1.57 11.38
CA SER A 90 2.38 -2.49 12.50
C SER A 90 0.96 -2.55 13.05
N TRP A 91 0.63 -3.69 13.67
CA TRP A 91 -0.61 -3.84 14.44
C TRP A 91 -0.72 -2.83 15.58
N SER A 92 0.41 -2.46 16.20
CA SER A 92 0.46 -1.45 17.26
C SER A 92 0.00 -0.09 16.74
N ALA A 93 0.61 0.41 15.67
CA ALA A 93 0.24 1.70 15.07
C ALA A 93 -1.18 1.69 14.50
N ALA A 94 -1.63 0.58 13.91
CA ALA A 94 -3.01 0.42 13.47
C ALA A 94 -4.00 0.49 14.66
N THR A 95 -3.67 -0.13 15.79
CA THR A 95 -4.48 -0.09 17.01
C THR A 95 -4.53 1.32 17.59
N THR A 96 -3.41 2.04 17.62
CA THR A 96 -3.37 3.45 18.04
C THR A 96 -4.30 4.31 17.19
N ARG A 97 -4.21 4.21 15.85
CA ARG A 97 -5.10 4.94 14.93
C ARG A 97 -6.57 4.60 15.16
N LEU A 98 -6.89 3.34 15.44
CA LEU A 98 -8.25 2.91 15.76
C LEU A 98 -8.75 3.55 17.06
N LEU A 99 -7.92 3.56 18.11
CA LEU A 99 -8.25 4.18 19.39
C LEU A 99 -8.48 5.68 19.24
N GLU A 100 -7.60 6.37 18.51
CA GLU A 100 -7.72 7.80 18.21
C GLU A 100 -9.01 8.13 17.44
N ALA A 101 -9.33 7.35 16.40
CA ALA A 101 -10.56 7.53 15.63
C ALA A 101 -11.84 7.23 16.45
N GLY A 102 -11.72 6.41 17.49
CA GLY A 102 -12.81 6.07 18.40
C GLY A 102 -12.98 7.03 19.58
N GLN A 103 -12.13 8.05 19.72
CA GLN A 103 -12.27 9.04 20.80
C GLN A 103 -13.53 9.88 20.56
N VAL A 104 -14.43 9.87 21.54
CA VAL A 104 -15.61 10.74 21.59
C VAL A 104 -15.35 11.80 22.65
N SER A 105 -15.58 13.07 22.32
CA SER A 105 -15.43 14.14 23.31
C SER A 105 -16.51 14.02 24.39
N GLU A 106 -16.24 14.46 25.62
CA GLU A 106 -17.25 14.48 26.69
C GLU A 106 -18.53 15.23 26.28
N ARG A 107 -18.40 16.21 25.38
CA ARG A 107 -19.51 16.99 24.82
C ARG A 107 -20.37 16.19 23.85
N ASP A 108 -19.78 15.25 23.12
CA ASP A 108 -20.46 14.40 22.12
C ASP A 108 -20.99 13.09 22.74
N ALA A 109 -20.61 12.78 23.99
CA ALA A 109 -21.04 11.61 24.74
C ALA A 109 -22.28 11.84 25.63
N ALA A 110 -22.74 13.09 25.75
CA ALA A 110 -23.91 13.51 26.54
C ALA A 110 -25.13 13.78 25.66
#